data_AF-A0A078LWT7-F1
#
_entry.id   AF-A0A078LWT7-F1
#
_cell.length_a   1.000
_cell.length_b   1.000
_cell.length_c   1.000
_cell.angle_alpha   90.00
_cell.angle_beta   90.00
_cell.angle_gamma   90.00
#
_symmetry.space_group_name_H-M   'P 1'
#
loop_
_entity.id
_entity.type
_entity.pdbx_description
1 polymer ?
#
loop_
_entity_poly.entity_id
_entity_poly.type
_entity_poly.pdbx_seq_one_letter_code
_entity_poly.pdbx_strand_id
1 'polypeptide(L)'
;MVIVLNGLEGYRHIEWLSIQAVETYETEHYLTRIIASQGVYYSTCRISTFMNRICHLNGSTYEGRVIAARKLLSVLRQPPILIGYSTNTIIAIPFPKADKGSIYLFHRQFTATALEDGTTLIKTHQGSEFIITIGQRAFKRRMDQAEMFFQMMKP
;
A
#
# COMPACT_ATOMS: atom_id res chain seq x y z
N MET A 1 -11.45 4.38 -17.47
CA MET A 1 -10.71 3.40 -18.32
C MET A 1 -10.10 2.36 -17.40
N VAL A 2 -10.31 1.08 -17.67
CA VAL A 2 -9.79 -0.03 -16.86
C VAL A 2 -8.54 -0.57 -17.57
N ILE A 3 -7.39 -0.50 -16.91
CA ILE A 3 -6.14 -1.03 -17.48
C ILE A 3 -5.78 -2.32 -16.74
N VAL A 4 -5.60 -3.39 -17.50
CA VAL A 4 -5.17 -4.71 -17.00
C VAL A 4 -3.66 -4.82 -17.14
N LEU A 5 -2.98 -5.14 -16.03
CA LEU A 5 -1.52 -5.21 -15.98
C LEU A 5 -1.03 -6.65 -15.97
N ASN A 6 -0.36 -7.03 -17.05
CA ASN A 6 0.28 -8.34 -17.21
C ASN A 6 1.80 -8.15 -17.41
N GLY A 7 2.60 -8.92 -16.67
CA GLY A 7 4.06 -8.86 -16.73
C GLY A 7 4.66 -7.54 -16.20
N LEU A 8 6.00 -7.42 -16.23
CA LEU A 8 6.70 -6.22 -15.71
C LEU A 8 6.43 -4.96 -16.54
N GLU A 9 6.29 -5.10 -17.85
CA GLU A 9 6.05 -3.99 -18.78
C GLU A 9 4.72 -3.27 -18.52
N GLY A 10 3.65 -4.02 -18.20
CA GLY A 10 2.36 -3.41 -17.89
C GLY A 10 2.43 -2.41 -16.74
N TYR A 11 3.26 -2.70 -15.73
CA TYR A 11 3.39 -1.82 -14.57
C TYR A 11 4.12 -0.51 -14.85
N ARG A 12 4.87 -0.38 -15.95
CA ARG A 12 5.58 0.86 -16.28
C ARG A 12 4.64 2.04 -16.55
N HIS A 13 3.38 1.74 -16.88
CA HIS A 13 2.36 2.75 -17.13
C HIS A 13 1.71 3.31 -15.86
N ILE A 14 1.98 2.71 -14.69
CA ILE A 14 1.51 3.29 -13.42
C ILE A 14 2.49 4.37 -13.01
N GLU A 15 1.99 5.58 -12.82
CA GLU A 15 2.72 6.60 -12.08
C GLU A 15 2.79 6.20 -10.60
N TRP A 16 3.90 5.58 -10.22
CA TRP A 16 4.13 5.03 -8.89
C TRP A 16 3.92 6.03 -7.76
N LEU A 17 4.25 7.29 -8.02
CA LEU A 17 4.09 8.40 -7.07
C LEU A 17 2.64 8.75 -6.80
N SER A 18 1.71 8.34 -7.67
CA SER A 18 0.30 8.65 -7.56
C SER A 18 -0.54 7.48 -7.08
N ILE A 19 0.07 6.32 -6.79
CA ILE A 19 -0.64 5.21 -6.16
C ILE A 19 -1.09 5.63 -4.76
N GLN A 20 -2.38 5.44 -4.50
CA GLN A 20 -3.04 5.80 -3.25
C GLN A 20 -3.29 4.56 -2.40
N ALA A 21 -3.69 3.46 -3.05
CA ALA A 21 -3.92 2.19 -2.40
C ALA A 21 -3.74 1.00 -3.36
N VAL A 22 -3.38 -0.15 -2.80
CA VAL A 22 -3.34 -1.44 -3.52
C VAL A 22 -3.97 -2.48 -2.62
N GLU A 23 -4.92 -3.26 -3.13
CA GLU A 23 -5.64 -4.23 -2.32
C GLU A 23 -5.87 -5.59 -3.00
N THR A 24 -6.15 -6.57 -2.15
CA THR A 24 -6.74 -7.84 -2.56
C THR A 24 -8.15 -7.59 -3.11
N TYR A 25 -8.42 -8.11 -4.32
CA TYR A 25 -9.73 -8.00 -5.00
C TYR A 25 -10.36 -9.37 -5.33
N GLU A 26 -9.55 -10.40 -5.55
CA GLU A 26 -9.95 -11.83 -5.70
C GLU A 26 -11.28 -12.09 -6.45
N THR A 27 -11.34 -11.65 -7.71
CA THR A 27 -12.36 -12.10 -8.67
C THR A 27 -11.82 -13.23 -9.54
N GLU A 28 -12.67 -13.79 -10.40
CA GLU A 28 -12.30 -14.85 -11.35
C GLU A 28 -11.11 -14.46 -12.24
N HIS A 29 -10.98 -13.18 -12.59
CA HIS A 29 -9.96 -12.69 -13.52
C HIS A 29 -8.87 -11.84 -12.86
N TYR A 30 -9.15 -11.19 -11.73
CA TYR A 30 -8.27 -10.21 -11.13
C TYR A 30 -8.06 -10.47 -9.65
N LEU A 31 -6.80 -10.52 -9.23
CA LEU A 31 -6.42 -10.81 -7.85
C LEU A 31 -6.03 -9.54 -7.08
N THR A 32 -5.75 -8.44 -7.77
CA THR A 32 -5.31 -7.19 -7.16
C THR A 32 -5.93 -5.98 -7.86
N ARG A 33 -6.38 -5.02 -7.07
CA ARG A 33 -6.88 -3.71 -7.51
C ARG A 33 -5.90 -2.63 -7.04
N ILE A 34 -5.57 -1.71 -7.94
CA ILE A 34 -4.59 -0.64 -7.72
C ILE A 34 -5.31 0.68 -7.98
N ILE A 35 -5.31 1.56 -6.99
CA ILE A 35 -5.95 2.86 -7.02
C ILE A 35 -4.85 3.91 -7.14
N ALA A 36 -4.86 4.68 -8.22
CA ALA A 36 -3.93 5.77 -8.47
C ALA A 36 -4.69 7.05 -8.88
N SER A 37 -4.01 8.20 -8.91
CA SER A 37 -4.65 9.48 -9.33
C SER A 37 -5.26 9.39 -10.73
N GLN A 38 -4.62 8.64 -11.62
CA GLN A 38 -4.99 8.49 -13.03
C GLN A 38 -6.20 7.55 -13.24
N GLY A 39 -6.53 6.73 -12.25
CA GLY A 39 -7.59 5.75 -12.36
C GLY A 39 -7.39 4.48 -11.54
N VAL A 40 -8.24 3.51 -11.81
CA VAL A 40 -8.21 2.19 -11.19
C VAL A 40 -7.69 1.16 -12.19
N TYR A 41 -6.70 0.38 -11.75
CA TYR A 41 -6.03 -0.65 -12.51
C TYR A 41 -6.25 -2.00 -11.85
N TYR A 42 -6.21 -3.06 -12.63
CA TYR A 42 -6.39 -4.42 -12.14
C TYR A 42 -5.24 -5.31 -12.59
N SER A 43 -4.89 -6.27 -11.75
CA SER A 43 -3.81 -7.21 -11.99
C SER A 43 -4.29 -8.63 -11.75
N THR A 44 -3.91 -9.52 -12.67
CA THR A 44 -4.08 -10.98 -12.56
C THR A 44 -3.17 -11.59 -11.49
N CYS A 45 -2.13 -10.85 -11.06
CA CYS A 45 -1.19 -11.29 -10.04
C CYS A 45 -1.72 -11.02 -8.63
N ARG A 46 -1.40 -11.91 -7.68
CA ARG A 46 -1.62 -11.71 -6.25
C ARG A 46 -0.91 -10.45 -5.76
N ILE A 47 -1.45 -9.86 -4.69
CA ILE A 47 -0.92 -8.62 -4.12
C ILE A 47 0.54 -8.77 -3.67
N SER A 48 0.94 -9.92 -3.13
CA SER A 48 2.34 -10.19 -2.76
C SER A 48 3.27 -10.16 -3.97
N THR A 49 2.85 -10.78 -5.09
CA THR A 49 3.60 -10.75 -6.35
C THR A 49 3.68 -9.34 -6.90
N PHE A 50 2.58 -8.57 -6.85
CA PHE A 50 2.57 -7.17 -7.24
C PHE A 50 3.56 -6.36 -6.39
N MET A 51 3.44 -6.42 -5.06
CA MET A 51 4.32 -5.70 -4.13
C MET A 51 5.80 -6.09 -4.31
N ASN A 52 6.08 -7.36 -4.64
CA ASN A 52 7.44 -7.78 -4.95
C ASN A 52 7.95 -7.18 -6.26
N ARG A 53 7.15 -7.16 -7.33
CA ARG A 53 7.53 -6.56 -8.61
C ARG A 53 7.82 -5.07 -8.49
N ILE A 54 7.00 -4.33 -7.75
CA ILE A 54 7.24 -2.89 -7.55
C ILE A 54 8.53 -2.63 -6.75
N CYS A 55 8.85 -3.49 -5.80
CA CYS A 55 10.11 -3.40 -5.07
C CYS A 55 11.31 -3.67 -5.99
N HIS A 56 11.19 -4.65 -6.90
CA HIS A 56 12.24 -5.02 -7.86
C HIS A 56 12.53 -3.88 -8.83
N LEU A 57 11.49 -3.19 -9.32
CA LEU A 57 11.65 -1.99 -10.15
C LEU A 57 12.44 -0.88 -9.43
N ASN A 58 12.43 -0.89 -8.10
CA ASN A 58 13.19 0.03 -7.25
C ASN A 58 14.48 -0.61 -6.66
N GLY A 59 14.98 -1.69 -7.28
CA GLY A 59 16.29 -2.28 -6.95
C GLY A 59 16.34 -3.17 -5.69
N SER A 60 15.22 -3.71 -5.20
CA SER A 60 15.24 -4.64 -4.06
C SER A 60 14.05 -5.61 -4.05
N THR A 61 14.04 -6.61 -3.18
CA THR A 61 12.89 -7.54 -3.03
C THR A 61 11.92 -7.03 -1.97
N TYR A 62 10.63 -7.40 -2.06
CA TYR A 62 9.66 -7.06 -1.01
C TYR A 62 10.12 -7.59 0.36
N GLU A 63 10.60 -8.83 0.40
CA GLU A 63 11.08 -9.46 1.63
C GLU A 63 12.27 -8.71 2.24
N GLY A 64 13.26 -8.33 1.44
CA GLY A 64 14.43 -7.59 1.90
C GLY A 64 14.02 -6.25 2.54
N ARG A 65 13.05 -5.56 1.95
CA ARG A 65 12.52 -4.30 2.47
C ARG A 65 11.70 -4.47 3.74
N VAL A 66 10.90 -5.54 3.84
CA VAL A 66 10.22 -5.89 5.09
C VAL A 66 11.25 -6.14 6.19
N ILE A 67 12.28 -6.95 5.94
CA ILE A 67 13.33 -7.25 6.93
C ILE A 67 14.04 -5.97 7.38
N ALA A 68 14.40 -5.09 6.45
CA ALA A 68 15.01 -3.80 6.77
C ALA A 68 14.09 -2.93 7.64
N ALA A 69 12.83 -2.78 7.25
CA ALA A 69 11.85 -1.98 8.00
C ALA A 69 11.60 -2.54 9.42
N ARG A 70 11.54 -3.87 9.58
CA ARG A 70 11.43 -4.50 10.91
C ARG A 70 12.60 -4.14 11.81
N LYS A 71 13.82 -4.19 11.28
CA LYS A 71 15.05 -3.85 12.02
C LYS A 71 15.07 -2.37 12.41
N LEU A 72 14.75 -1.48 11.46
CA LEU A 72 14.79 -0.03 11.69
C LEU A 72 13.72 0.44 12.67
N LEU A 73 12.50 -0.07 12.55
CA LEU A 73 11.36 0.38 13.36
C LEU A 73 11.15 -0.45 14.63
N SER A 74 11.93 -1.52 14.83
CA SER A 74 11.72 -2.50 15.91
C SER A 74 10.29 -3.06 15.95
N VAL A 75 9.70 -3.31 14.77
CA VAL A 75 8.34 -3.84 14.61
C VAL A 75 8.39 -5.26 14.04
N LEU A 76 7.71 -6.20 14.69
CA LEU A 76 7.70 -7.61 14.25
C LEU A 76 6.69 -7.89 13.12
N ARG A 77 5.49 -7.32 13.19
CA ARG A 77 4.39 -7.64 12.27
C ARG A 77 4.00 -6.44 11.41
N GLN A 78 3.92 -6.65 10.10
CA GLN A 78 3.37 -5.70 9.13
C GLN A 78 3.98 -4.30 9.24
N PRO A 79 5.32 -4.15 9.16
CA PRO A 79 5.94 -2.83 9.18
C PRO A 79 5.51 -2.03 7.92
N PRO A 80 5.46 -0.69 7.99
CA PRO A 80 5.50 0.14 6.80
C PRO A 80 6.71 -0.24 5.95
N ILE A 81 6.54 -0.28 4.63
CA ILE A 81 7.61 -0.64 3.70
C ILE A 81 7.91 0.53 2.77
N LEU A 82 9.19 0.77 2.54
CA LEU A 82 9.64 1.74 1.57
C LEU A 82 9.52 1.12 0.18
N ILE A 83 8.75 1.70 -0.74
CA ILE A 83 8.66 1.18 -2.11
C ILE A 83 9.79 1.72 -2.98
N GLY A 84 10.14 3.00 -2.85
CA GLY A 84 11.16 3.63 -3.67
C GLY A 84 11.63 4.97 -3.13
N TYR A 85 12.85 5.34 -3.52
CA TYR A 85 13.46 6.66 -3.33
C TYR A 85 13.39 7.38 -4.68
N SER A 86 12.26 8.01 -5.00
CA SER A 86 12.22 8.95 -6.12
C SER A 86 12.38 10.38 -5.57
N THR A 87 11.96 11.40 -6.32
CA THR A 87 11.85 12.79 -5.81
C THR A 87 11.02 12.89 -4.52
N ASN A 88 10.13 11.91 -4.28
CA ASN A 88 9.47 11.69 -3.01
C ASN A 88 9.68 10.25 -2.51
N THR A 89 9.83 10.11 -1.19
CA THR A 89 9.88 8.82 -0.50
C THR A 89 8.49 8.17 -0.53
N ILE A 90 8.37 6.99 -1.16
CA ILE A 90 7.10 6.26 -1.29
C ILE A 90 7.05 5.18 -0.20
N ILE A 91 6.13 5.30 0.74
CA ILE A 91 5.93 4.30 1.80
C ILE A 91 4.54 3.69 1.66
N ALA A 92 4.49 2.36 1.67
CA ALA A 92 3.25 1.61 1.70
C ALA A 92 3.04 1.01 3.09
N ILE A 93 1.83 1.18 3.64
CA ILE A 93 1.47 0.76 4.98
C ILE A 93 0.47 -0.41 4.86
N PRO A 94 0.85 -1.63 5.25
CA PRO A 94 -0.04 -2.78 5.18
C PRO A 94 -1.13 -2.72 6.26
N PHE A 95 -2.37 -3.02 5.88
CA PHE A 95 -3.52 -3.17 6.77
C PHE A 95 -4.37 -4.40 6.39
N PRO A 96 -5.02 -5.05 7.36
CA PRO A 96 -6.05 -6.05 7.07
C PRO A 96 -7.34 -5.38 6.59
N LYS A 97 -8.01 -6.00 5.60
CA LYS A 97 -9.34 -5.57 5.17
C LYS A 97 -10.44 -6.28 5.97
N ALA A 98 -11.63 -5.68 6.01
CA ALA A 98 -12.81 -6.28 6.64
C ALA A 98 -13.33 -7.54 5.92
N ASP A 99 -13.30 -7.55 4.59
CA ASP A 99 -13.80 -8.61 3.71
C ASP A 99 -12.81 -9.78 3.50
N LYS A 100 -11.77 -9.88 4.34
CA LYS A 100 -10.58 -10.74 4.19
C LYS A 100 -9.63 -10.25 3.09
N GLY A 101 -8.33 -10.46 3.31
CA GLY A 101 -7.27 -9.96 2.44
C GLY A 101 -6.51 -8.78 3.05
N SER A 102 -5.75 -8.09 2.20
CA SER A 102 -4.87 -7.01 2.63
C SER A 102 -4.98 -5.80 1.73
N ILE A 103 -4.80 -4.63 2.32
CA ILE A 103 -4.66 -3.37 1.62
C ILE A 103 -3.35 -2.70 2.03
N TYR A 104 -2.65 -2.14 1.07
CA TYR A 104 -1.49 -1.29 1.27
C TYR A 104 -1.94 0.13 0.98
N LEU A 105 -1.91 0.98 2.00
CA LEU A 105 -2.19 2.39 1.87
C LEU A 105 -0.90 3.15 1.68
N PHE A 106 -0.83 3.99 0.65
CA PHE A 106 0.36 4.75 0.34
C PHE A 106 0.35 6.04 1.17
N HIS A 107 1.43 6.26 1.90
CA HIS A 107 1.52 7.31 2.91
C HIS A 107 1.19 8.69 2.32
N ARG A 108 0.32 9.44 3.00
CA ARG A 108 -0.18 10.79 2.61
C ARG A 108 -1.07 10.85 1.37
N GLN A 109 -1.59 9.71 0.90
CA GLN A 109 -2.47 9.64 -0.27
C GLN A 109 -3.94 9.29 0.07
N PHE A 110 -4.32 9.45 1.34
CA PHE A 110 -5.65 9.10 1.84
C PHE A 110 -6.00 9.86 3.11
N THR A 111 -7.29 9.91 3.43
CA THR A 111 -7.83 10.33 4.72
C THR A 111 -8.43 9.14 5.46
N ALA A 112 -8.50 9.24 6.78
CA ALA A 112 -8.99 8.18 7.64
C ALA A 112 -9.96 8.74 8.68
N THR A 113 -11.09 8.06 8.85
CA THR A 113 -12.14 8.42 9.81
C THR A 113 -12.46 7.18 10.65
N ALA A 114 -12.38 7.31 11.97
CA ALA A 114 -12.79 6.23 12.87
C ALA A 114 -14.32 6.07 12.83
N LEU A 115 -14.80 4.83 12.80
CA LEU A 115 -16.23 4.49 12.86
C LEU A 115 -16.60 4.03 14.27
N GLU A 116 -17.90 4.09 14.59
CA GLU A 116 -18.43 3.75 15.93
C GLU A 116 -18.22 2.28 16.29
N ASP A 117 -18.17 1.39 15.30
CA ASP A 117 -17.95 -0.05 15.46
C ASP A 117 -16.48 -0.43 15.71
N GLY A 118 -15.60 0.56 15.87
CA GLY A 118 -14.17 0.34 16.10
C GLY A 118 -13.37 0.02 14.84
N THR A 119 -13.98 0.12 13.65
CA THR A 119 -13.26 0.07 12.37
C THR A 119 -12.81 1.46 11.92
N THR A 120 -12.03 1.53 10.85
CA THR A 120 -11.59 2.81 10.25
C THR A 120 -11.99 2.84 8.78
N LEU A 121 -12.70 3.90 8.38
CA LEU A 121 -13.00 4.22 6.99
C LEU A 121 -11.82 4.98 6.38
N ILE A 122 -11.31 4.48 5.27
CA ILE A 122 -10.25 5.09 4.49
C ILE A 122 -10.87 5.66 3.23
N LYS A 123 -10.59 6.92 2.93
CA LYS A 123 -10.95 7.56 1.66
C LYS A 123 -9.70 8.00 0.93
N THR A 124 -9.54 7.50 -0.30
CA THR A 124 -8.47 7.92 -1.18
C THR A 124 -8.83 9.25 -1.86
N HIS A 125 -7.84 10.02 -2.32
CA HIS A 125 -8.12 11.27 -3.05
C HIS A 125 -8.92 11.06 -4.34
N GLN A 126 -8.83 9.86 -4.92
CA GLN A 126 -9.61 9.44 -6.09
C GLN A 126 -11.06 9.05 -5.74
N GLY A 127 -11.46 9.13 -4.48
CA GLY A 127 -12.83 8.85 -4.04
C GLY A 127 -13.13 7.39 -3.74
N SER A 128 -12.16 6.48 -3.87
CA SER A 128 -12.32 5.08 -3.45
C SER A 128 -12.33 4.98 -1.92
N GLU A 129 -13.23 4.15 -1.38
CA GLU A 129 -13.44 3.97 0.05
C GLU A 129 -13.15 2.52 0.48
N PHE A 130 -12.54 2.34 1.66
CA PHE A 130 -12.19 1.03 2.23
C PHE A 130 -12.46 1.00 3.73
N ILE A 131 -12.93 -0.13 4.23
CA ILE A 131 -13.04 -0.37 5.68
C ILE A 131 -11.89 -1.28 6.11
N ILE A 132 -11.06 -0.80 7.03
CA ILE A 132 -10.00 -1.58 7.66
C ILE A 132 -10.38 -1.95 9.10
N THR A 133 -10.12 -3.20 9.47
CA THR A 133 -10.51 -3.78 10.75
C THR A 133 -9.42 -3.57 11.80
N ILE A 134 -9.08 -2.31 12.03
CA ILE A 134 -8.19 -1.92 13.11
C ILE A 134 -8.73 -0.74 13.91
N GLY A 135 -8.58 -0.83 15.23
CA GLY A 135 -8.99 0.25 16.12
C GLY A 135 -8.14 1.51 15.95
N GLN A 136 -8.74 2.67 16.26
CA GLN A 136 -8.14 3.99 16.09
C GLN A 136 -6.74 4.13 16.70
N ARG A 137 -6.50 3.58 17.89
CA ARG A 137 -5.17 3.62 18.54
C ARG A 137 -4.12 2.83 17.75
N ALA A 138 -4.48 1.64 17.26
CA ALA A 138 -3.58 0.82 16.45
C ALA A 138 -3.32 1.47 15.09
N PHE A 139 -4.33 2.10 14.49
CA PHE A 139 -4.21 2.86 13.26
C PHE A 139 -3.25 4.03 13.44
N LYS A 140 -3.48 4.88 14.45
CA LYS A 140 -2.61 6.02 14.76
C LYS A 140 -1.16 5.58 14.94
N ARG A 141 -0.92 4.53 15.73
CA ARG A 141 0.45 3.99 15.92
C ARG A 141 1.11 3.56 14.61
N ARG A 142 0.37 2.96 13.68
CA ARG A 142 0.90 2.58 12.36
C ARG A 142 1.22 3.80 11.49
N MET A 143 0.42 4.85 11.58
CA MET A 143 0.70 6.12 10.91
C MET A 143 1.93 6.82 11.50
N ASP A 144 2.05 6.86 12.83
CA ASP A 144 3.23 7.40 13.52
C ASP A 144 4.50 6.64 13.11
N GLN A 145 4.44 5.30 13.02
CA GLN A 145 5.55 4.48 12.53
C GLN A 145 5.92 4.79 11.07
N ALA A 146 4.92 5.01 10.20
CA ALA A 146 5.17 5.36 8.81
C ALA A 146 5.79 6.75 8.68
N GLU A 147 5.35 7.72 9.47
CA GLU A 147 5.94 9.06 9.51
C GLU A 147 7.37 9.02 10.05
N MET A 148 7.63 8.28 11.13
CA MET A 148 9.01 8.06 11.62
C MET A 148 9.88 7.45 10.53
N PHE A 149 9.39 6.42 9.85
CA PHE A 149 10.14 5.78 8.77
C PHE A 149 10.41 6.76 7.63
N PHE A 150 9.42 7.59 7.26
CA PHE A 150 9.57 8.65 6.26
C PHE A 150 10.70 9.62 6.63
N GLN A 151 10.73 10.10 7.88
CA GLN A 151 11.76 11.02 8.34
C GLN A 151 13.16 10.40 8.34
N MET A 152 13.28 9.11 8.66
CA MET A 152 14.56 8.38 8.59
C MET A 152 15.08 8.18 7.15
N MET A 153 14.16 8.15 6.18
CA MET A 153 14.49 7.89 4.76
C MET A 153 14.68 9.18 3.95
N LYS A 154 14.42 10.36 4.54
CA LYS A 154 14.72 11.63 3.88
C LYS A 154 16.24 11.74 3.64
N PRO A 155 16.67 12.08 2.41
CA PRO A 155 18.08 12.31 2.11
C PRO A 155 18.64 13.52 2.87
#